data_AF-W4SED1-F1
#
_entry.id   AF-W4SED1-F1
#
_cell.length_a   1.000
_cell.length_b   1.000
_cell.length_c   1.000
_cell.angle_alpha   90.00
_cell.angle_beta   90.00
_cell.angle_gamma   90.00
#
_symmetry.space_group_name_H-M   'P 1'
#
loop_
_entity.id
_entity.type
_entity.pdbx_description
1 polymer ?
#
loop_
_entity_poly.entity_id
_entity_poly.type
_entity_poly.pdbx_seq_one_letter_code
_entity_poly.pdbx_strand_id
1 'polypeptide(L)'
;MLQFVFAMMSRKIIRLANKHNVAYSFLFVRPDGTQLARIGELLEAERLRPVIDKVFAFKQAKEALEYLAQCRAKGKVVVKINK
;
A
#
# COMPACT_ATOMS: atom_id res chain seq x y z
N MET A 1 11.92 17.49 -16.28
CA MET A 1 11.81 18.29 -15.04
C MET A 1 11.21 17.48 -13.87
N LEU A 2 10.01 16.90 -14.02
CA LEU A 2 9.33 16.16 -12.94
C LEU A 2 10.09 14.89 -12.45
N GLN A 3 10.72 14.15 -13.37
CA GLN A 3 11.55 12.99 -13.04
C GLN A 3 12.73 13.34 -12.11
N PHE A 4 13.31 14.54 -12.26
CA PHE A 4 14.44 14.99 -11.44
C PHE A 4 14.00 15.32 -10.01
N VAL A 5 12.81 15.92 -9.86
CA VAL A 5 12.20 16.20 -8.55
C VAL A 5 11.91 14.89 -7.82
N PHE A 6 11.27 13.93 -8.48
CA PHE A 6 11.01 12.60 -7.88
C PHE A 6 12.29 11.85 -7.54
N ALA A 7 13.33 11.94 -8.37
CA ALA A 7 14.64 11.38 -8.06
C ALA A 7 15.22 12.01 -6.79
N MET A 8 15.16 13.34 -6.63
CA MET A 8 15.63 14.02 -5.41
C MET A 8 14.85 13.64 -4.16
N MET A 9 13.51 13.59 -4.25
CA MET A 9 12.65 13.20 -3.12
C MET A 9 12.87 11.74 -2.69
N SER A 10 13.14 10.85 -3.65
CA SER A 10 13.35 9.42 -3.39
C SER A 10 14.79 9.04 -3.02
N ARG A 11 15.79 9.93 -3.20
CA ARG A 11 17.22 9.66 -2.89
C ARG A 11 17.44 9.04 -1.51
N LYS A 12 16.79 9.57 -0.46
CA LYS A 12 16.92 9.05 0.91
C LYS A 12 16.39 7.62 1.03
N ILE A 13 15.24 7.35 0.42
CA ILE A 13 14.57 6.04 0.46
C ILE A 13 15.35 5.03 -0.38
N ILE A 14 15.81 5.40 -1.58
CA ILE A 14 16.64 4.55 -2.45
C ILE A 14 17.94 4.19 -1.74
N ARG A 15 18.61 5.15 -1.09
CA ARG A 15 19.83 4.87 -0.33
C ARG A 15 19.59 3.91 0.84
N LEU A 16 18.45 4.03 1.52
CA LEU A 16 18.05 3.11 2.58
C LEU A 16 17.73 1.72 2.02
N ALA A 17 17.01 1.65 0.90
CA ALA A 17 16.65 0.41 0.23
C ALA A 17 17.90 -0.38 -0.20
N ASN A 18 18.87 0.30 -0.82
CA ASN A 18 20.17 -0.27 -1.18
C ASN A 18 20.94 -0.78 0.04
N LYS A 19 20.91 -0.05 1.17
CA LYS A 19 21.56 -0.49 2.43
C LYS A 19 20.97 -1.80 2.95
N HIS A 20 19.67 -2.02 2.75
CA HIS A 20 18.96 -3.22 3.19
C HIS A 20 18.82 -4.29 2.09
N ASN A 21 19.49 -4.12 0.94
CA ASN A 21 19.36 -5.02 -0.23
C ASN A 21 17.91 -5.24 -0.68
N VAL A 22 17.05 -4.22 -0.55
CA VAL A 22 15.65 -4.25 -1.00
C VAL A 22 15.44 -3.26 -2.14
N ALA A 23 14.57 -3.61 -3.08
CA ALA A 23 14.22 -2.72 -4.19
C ALA A 23 13.08 -1.78 -3.78
N TYR A 24 13.26 -0.49 -4.04
CA TYR A 24 12.19 0.52 -3.90
C TYR A 24 11.79 1.02 -5.28
N SER A 25 10.49 1.06 -5.57
CA SER A 25 9.95 1.56 -6.83
C SER A 25 8.71 2.39 -6.56
N PHE A 26 8.63 3.56 -7.19
CA PHE A 26 7.44 4.41 -7.15
C PHE A 26 6.53 4.02 -8.32
N LEU A 27 5.29 3.62 -8.03
CA LEU A 27 4.35 3.16 -9.04
C LEU A 27 3.19 4.15 -9.18
N PHE A 28 2.96 4.65 -10.38
CA PHE A 28 1.73 5.36 -10.71
C PHE A 28 0.69 4.33 -11.16
N VAL A 29 -0.44 4.29 -10.46
CA VAL A 29 -1.55 3.38 -10.75
C VAL A 29 -2.60 4.05 -11.62
N ARG A 30 -3.24 3.25 -12.47
CA ARG A 30 -4.41 3.62 -13.28
C ARG A 30 -5.53 2.60 -13.00
N PRO A 31 -6.81 3.01 -13.06
CA PRO A 31 -7.90 2.06 -12.93
C PRO A 31 -7.91 1.12 -14.14
N ASP A 32 -7.60 -0.16 -13.92
CA ASP A 32 -7.58 -1.21 -14.94
C ASP A 32 -8.21 -2.49 -14.35
N GLY A 33 -9.42 -2.82 -14.79
CA GLY A 33 -10.16 -3.99 -14.31
C GLY A 33 -9.51 -5.32 -14.68
N THR A 34 -8.90 -5.41 -15.87
CA THR A 34 -8.23 -6.62 -16.34
C THR A 34 -6.98 -6.91 -15.51
N GLN A 35 -6.22 -5.87 -15.18
CA GLN A 35 -5.08 -6.00 -14.28
C GLN A 35 -5.51 -6.41 -12.87
N LEU A 36 -6.60 -5.83 -12.34
CA LEU A 36 -7.14 -6.19 -11.03
C LEU A 36 -7.63 -7.64 -10.98
N ALA A 37 -8.27 -8.14 -12.04
CA ALA A 37 -8.68 -9.54 -12.15
C ALA A 37 -7.48 -10.49 -12.02
N ARG A 38 -6.37 -10.18 -12.71
CA ARG A 38 -5.13 -10.96 -12.62
C ARG A 38 -4.48 -10.90 -11.24
N ILE A 39 -4.59 -9.77 -10.54
CA ILE A 39 -4.16 -9.67 -9.14
C ILE A 39 -5.02 -10.58 -8.25
N GLY A 40 -6.33 -10.68 -8.53
CA GLY A 40 -7.24 -11.63 -7.89
C GLY A 40 -6.77 -13.08 -8.03
N GLU A 41 -6.41 -13.52 -9.23
CA GLU A 41 -5.86 -14.88 -9.45
C GLU A 41 -4.60 -15.15 -8.61
N LEU A 42 -3.73 -14.16 -8.45
CA LEU A 42 -2.52 -14.28 -7.63
C LEU A 42 -2.82 -14.34 -6.12
N LEU A 43 -3.90 -13.68 -5.67
CA LEU A 43 -4.38 -13.77 -4.29
C LEU A 43 -4.97 -15.16 -4.01
N GLU A 44 -5.81 -15.68 -4.91
CA GLU A 44 -6.41 -17.02 -4.78
C GLU A 44 -5.35 -18.13 -4.81
N ALA A 45 -4.29 -17.96 -5.61
CA ALA A 45 -3.15 -18.88 -5.65
C ALA A 45 -2.18 -18.75 -4.45
N GLU A 46 -2.52 -17.95 -3.43
CA GLU A 46 -1.69 -17.62 -2.26
C GLU A 46 -0.29 -17.03 -2.55
N ARG A 47 -0.01 -16.68 -3.81
CA ARG A 47 1.28 -16.11 -4.24
C ARG A 47 1.45 -14.67 -3.78
N LEU A 48 0.35 -13.98 -3.49
CA LEU A 48 0.33 -12.64 -2.95
C LEU A 48 -0.44 -12.63 -1.63
N ARG A 49 0.19 -12.17 -0.55
CA ARG A 49 -0.43 -12.09 0.78
C ARG A 49 -0.56 -10.62 1.19
N PRO A 50 -1.79 -10.11 1.41
CA PRO A 50 -1.96 -8.73 1.85
C PRO A 50 -1.46 -8.58 3.29
N VAL A 51 -0.66 -7.56 3.54
CA VAL A 51 -0.28 -7.18 4.90
C VAL A 51 -1.38 -6.25 5.44
N ILE A 52 -2.21 -6.78 6.32
CA ILE A 52 -3.28 -6.04 7.00
C ILE A 52 -2.78 -5.69 8.39
N ASP A 53 -2.83 -4.40 8.70
CA ASP A 53 -2.40 -3.87 9.99
C ASP A 53 -3.53 -3.95 11.02
N LYS A 54 -4.69 -3.42 10.66
CA LYS A 54 -5.87 -3.40 11.53
C LYS A 54 -7.17 -3.44 10.74
N VAL A 55 -8.16 -4.11 11.32
CA VAL A 55 -9.52 -4.19 10.79
C VAL A 55 -10.47 -3.48 11.76
N PHE A 56 -11.30 -2.59 11.23
CA PHE A 56 -12.32 -1.84 11.96
C PHE A 56 -13.70 -2.23 11.46
N ALA A 57 -14.71 -2.24 12.34
CA ALA A 57 -16.10 -2.35 11.88
C ALA A 57 -16.50 -1.06 11.14
N PHE A 58 -17.49 -1.12 10.24
CA PHE A 58 -17.97 0.07 9.53
C PHE A 58 -18.41 1.22 10.46
N LYS A 59 -19.01 0.89 11.62
CA LYS A 59 -19.37 1.88 12.65
C LYS A 59 -18.16 2.66 13.19
N GLN A 60 -16.95 2.13 13.04
CA GLN A 60 -15.69 2.69 13.53
C GLN A 60 -14.84 3.30 12.40
N ALA A 61 -15.46 3.67 11.27
CA ALA A 61 -14.73 4.19 10.11
C ALA A 61 -13.99 5.50 10.43
N LYS A 62 -14.53 6.33 11.34
CA LYS A 62 -13.89 7.58 11.76
C LYS A 62 -12.59 7.30 12.51
N GLU A 63 -12.62 6.37 13.45
CA GLU A 63 -11.49 5.91 14.24
C GLU A 63 -10.43 5.23 13.36
N ALA A 64 -10.85 4.54 12.31
CA ALA A 64 -9.94 3.97 11.31
C ALA A 64 -9.15 5.07 10.56
N LEU A 65 -9.81 6.18 10.20
CA LEU A 65 -9.16 7.33 9.57
C LEU A 65 -8.24 8.07 10.55
N GLU A 66 -8.67 8.26 11.80
CA GLU A 66 -7.83 8.86 12.86
C GLU A 66 -6.57 8.02 13.11
N TYR A 67 -6.70 6.69 13.12
CA TYR A 67 -5.56 5.78 13.22
C TYR A 67 -4.61 5.89 12.02
N LEU A 68 -5.16 5.94 10.80
CA LEU A 68 -4.38 6.06 9.57
C LEU A 68 -3.62 7.41 9.51
N ALA A 69 -4.24 8.49 10.00
CA ALA A 69 -3.62 9.82 10.06
C ALA A 69 -2.38 9.88 10.97
N GLN A 70 -2.22 8.93 11.90
CA GLN A 70 -1.01 8.86 12.75
C GLN A 70 0.23 8.39 11.98
N CYS A 71 0.11 7.97 10.71
CA CYS A 71 1.20 7.49 9.86
C CYS A 71 2.02 6.33 10.46
N ARG A 72 1.48 5.65 11.48
CA ARG A 72 2.09 4.48 12.14
C ARG A 72 1.64 3.16 11.54
N ALA A 73 0.63 3.20 10.68
CA ALA A 73 0.02 2.02 10.14
C ALA A 73 1.00 1.25 9.23
N LYS A 74 1.17 -0.05 9.46
CA LYS A 74 2.08 -0.91 8.70
C LYS A 74 1.28 -1.81 7.76
N GLY A 75 1.03 -1.32 6.56
CA GLY A 75 0.27 -2.04 5.54
C GLY A 75 -1.12 -1.45 5.36
N LYS A 76 -2.14 -2.29 5.25
CA LYS A 76 -3.52 -1.87 4.95
C LYS A 76 -4.36 -1.77 6.22
N VAL A 77 -5.10 -0.67 6.35
CA VAL A 77 -6.21 -0.53 7.32
C VAL A 77 -7.49 -0.87 6.58
N VAL A 78 -8.26 -1.84 7.10
CA VAL A 78 -9.47 -2.35 6.43
C VAL A 78 -10.71 -1.98 7.25
N VAL A 79 -11.73 -1.47 6.57
CA VAL A 79 -13.06 -1.30 7.16
C VAL A 79 -13.95 -2.45 6.70
N LYS A 80 -14.42 -3.26 7.65
CA LYS A 80 -15.31 -4.38 7.39
C LYS A 80 -16.75 -3.88 7.34
N ILE A 81 -17.37 -4.03 6.18
CA ILE A 81 -18.80 -3.85 5.99
C ILE A 81 -19.44 -5.22 6.23
N ASN A 82 -20.25 -5.34 7.28
CA ASN A 82 -21.10 -6.52 7.45
C ASN A 82 -22.26 -6.40 6.46
N LYS A 83 -22.59 -7.50 5.78
CA LYS A 83 -23.82 -7.60 4.98
C LYS A 83 -25.04 -7.51 5.88
#